data_AF-A0A4Q3F4V0-F1
#
_entry.id   AF-A0A4Q3F4V0-F1
#
_cell.length_a   1.000
_cell.length_b   1.000
_cell.length_c   1.000
_cell.angle_alpha   90.00
_cell.angle_beta   90.00
_cell.angle_gamma   90.00
#
_symmetry.space_group_name_H-M   'P 1'
#
loop_
_entity.id
_entity.type
_entity.pdbx_description
1 polymer ?
#
loop_
_entity_poly.entity_id
_entity_poly.type
_entity_poly.pdbx_seq_one_letter_code
_entity_poly.pdbx_strand_id
1 'polypeptide(L)'
;EKAGVNVTDRGFINVDIQMRTNVPHIFAIGDIVGQPMLAHKAVHEAHVAAEVIAGEIQGNKELSSAAFNARVIPSVAYTDPEVAWVGLTEDQAKAEGIKIKKGHFPWNASGRAIANGRDEGFTKLLFDAETHRILGGGIVGTHAGDMLGEIVLAIEMGADEIDIGKSIHPHPTLGESIGMAAEVAHGTCTDLPPVKKAG
;
A
#
# COMPACT_ATOMS: atom_id res chain seq x y z
N GLU A 1 23.94 -25.12 -5.41
CA GLU A 1 24.69 -26.08 -6.25
C GLU A 1 23.96 -27.40 -6.50
N LYS A 2 23.68 -28.24 -5.47
CA LYS A 2 23.10 -29.59 -5.69
C LYS A 2 21.79 -29.64 -6.49
N ALA A 3 20.94 -28.61 -6.36
CA ALA A 3 19.65 -28.52 -7.06
C ALA A 3 19.69 -27.59 -8.29
N GLY A 4 20.84 -27.03 -8.68
CA GLY A 4 20.96 -26.10 -9.82
C GLY A 4 20.39 -24.70 -9.60
N VAL A 5 19.85 -24.40 -8.41
CA VAL A 5 19.30 -23.08 -8.07
C VAL A 5 20.41 -22.06 -7.85
N ASN A 6 20.28 -20.91 -8.49
CA ASN A 6 21.16 -19.75 -8.33
C ASN A 6 20.82 -19.00 -7.05
N VAL A 7 21.85 -18.67 -6.27
CA VAL A 7 21.75 -17.84 -5.06
C VAL A 7 22.65 -16.63 -5.27
N THR A 8 22.12 -15.44 -4.98
CA THR A 8 22.88 -14.19 -5.07
C THR A 8 23.97 -14.13 -3.99
N ASP A 9 24.96 -13.25 -4.16
CA ASP A 9 26.03 -13.06 -3.16
C ASP A 9 25.52 -12.66 -1.77
N ARG A 10 24.32 -12.07 -1.70
CA ARG A 10 23.66 -11.67 -0.44
C ARG A 10 22.72 -12.74 0.12
N GLY A 11 22.64 -13.92 -0.50
CA GLY A 11 21.85 -15.06 -0.02
C GLY A 11 20.40 -15.12 -0.52
N PHE A 12 19.96 -14.19 -1.38
CA PHE A 12 18.63 -14.25 -1.99
C PHE A 12 18.55 -15.24 -3.16
N ILE A 13 17.36 -15.79 -3.39
CA ILE A 13 17.00 -16.57 -4.58
C ILE A 13 16.04 -15.72 -5.42
N ASN A 14 16.54 -15.17 -6.53
CA ASN A 14 15.68 -14.39 -7.42
C ASN A 14 14.63 -15.29 -8.08
N VAL A 15 13.42 -14.77 -8.22
CA VAL A 15 12.29 -15.45 -8.86
C VAL A 15 11.62 -14.57 -9.92
N ASP A 16 10.90 -15.19 -10.84
CA ASP A 16 9.99 -14.49 -11.76
C ASP A 16 8.64 -14.16 -11.11
N ILE A 17 7.71 -13.54 -11.86
CA ILE A 17 6.37 -13.18 -11.36
C ILE A 17 5.49 -14.38 -10.98
N GLN A 18 5.87 -15.61 -11.38
CA GLN A 18 5.20 -16.84 -11.01
C GLN A 18 5.90 -17.56 -9.85
N MET A 19 6.87 -16.89 -9.21
CA MET A 19 7.67 -17.38 -8.09
C MET A 19 8.64 -18.52 -8.45
N ARG A 20 8.94 -18.71 -9.74
CA ARG A 20 9.91 -19.72 -10.19
C ARG A 20 11.33 -19.21 -10.03
N THR A 21 12.22 -20.09 -9.60
CA THR A 21 13.66 -19.86 -9.67
C THR A 21 14.17 -20.01 -11.11
N ASN A 22 15.49 -19.95 -11.32
CA ASN A 22 16.10 -20.30 -12.62
C ASN A 22 15.88 -21.78 -13.03
N VAL A 23 15.44 -22.64 -12.10
CA VAL A 23 15.07 -24.03 -12.36
C VAL A 23 13.54 -24.11 -12.44
N PRO A 24 12.93 -24.39 -13.61
CA PRO A 24 11.49 -24.15 -13.83
C PRO A 24 10.52 -24.86 -12.87
N HIS A 25 10.92 -26.00 -12.30
CA HIS A 25 10.08 -26.78 -11.38
C HIS A 25 10.41 -26.54 -9.90
N ILE A 26 11.30 -25.58 -9.60
CA ILE A 26 11.66 -25.19 -8.23
C ILE A 26 11.23 -23.73 -8.03
N PHE A 27 10.44 -23.53 -6.98
CA PHE A 27 9.90 -22.23 -6.59
C PHE A 27 10.58 -21.74 -5.31
N ALA A 28 10.55 -20.42 -5.10
CA ALA A 28 10.96 -19.79 -3.85
C ALA A 28 10.01 -18.63 -3.52
N ILE A 29 9.79 -18.37 -2.23
CA ILE A 29 8.83 -17.37 -1.74
C ILE A 29 9.34 -16.73 -0.44
N GLY A 30 8.74 -15.61 -0.05
CA GLY A 30 8.95 -14.94 1.24
C GLY A 30 10.28 -14.20 1.33
N ASP A 31 10.86 -14.19 2.53
CA ASP A 31 12.04 -13.36 2.80
C ASP A 31 13.27 -13.76 1.96
N ILE A 32 13.36 -15.03 1.56
CA ILE A 32 14.49 -15.55 0.77
C ILE A 32 14.51 -15.02 -0.67
N VAL A 33 13.40 -14.47 -1.18
CA VAL A 33 13.33 -13.97 -2.57
C VAL A 33 13.57 -12.47 -2.70
N GLY A 34 13.62 -11.73 -1.59
CA GLY A 34 13.93 -10.31 -1.59
C GLY A 34 13.04 -9.45 -0.70
N GLN A 35 13.30 -8.16 -0.74
CA GLN A 35 12.56 -7.14 0.02
C GLN A 35 11.19 -6.84 -0.61
N PRO A 36 10.21 -6.35 0.17
CA PRO A 36 10.22 -6.23 1.64
C PRO A 36 10.02 -7.59 2.34
N MET A 37 10.76 -7.84 3.42
CA MET A 37 10.65 -9.07 4.24
C MET A 37 9.44 -8.98 5.19
N LEU A 38 8.26 -9.34 4.67
CA LEU A 38 6.99 -9.21 5.38
C LEU A 38 6.12 -10.45 5.20
N ALA A 39 5.44 -10.86 6.27
CA ALA A 39 4.66 -12.09 6.30
C ALA A 39 3.52 -12.11 5.26
N HIS A 40 2.78 -11.01 5.11
CA HIS A 40 1.70 -10.93 4.11
C HIS A 40 2.20 -10.99 2.67
N LYS A 41 3.41 -10.49 2.38
CA LYS A 41 4.05 -10.73 1.07
C LYS A 41 4.27 -12.22 0.86
N ALA A 42 4.91 -12.89 1.83
CA ALA A 42 5.22 -14.31 1.74
C ALA A 42 3.98 -15.19 1.54
N VAL A 43 2.86 -14.88 2.23
CA VAL A 43 1.59 -15.60 2.08
C VAL A 43 1.03 -15.48 0.65
N HIS A 44 1.02 -14.27 0.08
CA HIS A 44 0.51 -14.07 -1.28
C HIS A 44 1.43 -14.67 -2.36
N GLU A 45 2.75 -14.57 -2.18
CA GLU A 45 3.73 -15.27 -3.03
C GLU A 45 3.51 -16.81 -2.97
N ALA A 46 3.23 -17.36 -1.78
CA ALA A 46 2.94 -18.79 -1.61
C ALA A 46 1.70 -19.25 -2.37
N HIS A 47 0.61 -18.46 -2.31
CA HIS A 47 -0.61 -18.76 -3.05
C HIS A 47 -0.35 -18.83 -4.55
N VAL A 48 0.36 -17.85 -5.11
CA VAL A 48 0.73 -17.85 -6.53
C VAL A 48 1.56 -19.09 -6.89
N ALA A 49 2.60 -19.40 -6.13
CA ALA A 49 3.44 -20.57 -6.39
C ALA A 49 2.61 -21.88 -6.37
N ALA A 50 1.73 -22.03 -5.39
CA ALA A 50 0.88 -23.21 -5.24
C ALA A 50 -0.15 -23.34 -6.39
N GLU A 51 -0.78 -22.23 -6.78
CA GLU A 51 -1.69 -22.17 -7.93
C GLU A 51 -0.96 -22.58 -9.22
N VAL A 52 0.21 -21.99 -9.47
CA VAL A 52 1.00 -22.32 -10.67
C VAL A 52 1.32 -23.82 -10.73
N ILE A 53 1.84 -24.39 -9.64
CA ILE A 53 2.15 -25.83 -9.55
C ILE A 53 0.91 -26.68 -9.79
N ALA A 54 -0.20 -26.38 -9.10
CA ALA A 54 -1.44 -27.14 -9.23
C ALA A 54 -2.01 -27.05 -10.65
N GLY A 55 -1.92 -25.86 -11.27
CA GLY A 55 -2.38 -25.62 -12.63
C GLY A 55 -1.62 -26.43 -13.65
N GLU A 56 -0.29 -26.55 -13.52
CA GLU A 56 0.53 -27.38 -14.40
C GLU A 56 0.20 -28.87 -14.27
N ILE A 57 0.08 -29.37 -13.03
CA ILE A 57 -0.25 -30.77 -12.75
C ILE A 57 -1.63 -31.14 -13.33
N GLN A 58 -2.59 -30.22 -13.25
CA GLN A 58 -3.96 -30.44 -13.72
C GLN A 58 -4.17 -30.11 -15.19
N GLY A 59 -3.20 -29.49 -15.87
CA GLY A 59 -3.41 -28.90 -17.19
C GLY A 59 -4.40 -27.72 -17.19
N ASN A 60 -4.60 -27.06 -16.05
CA ASN A 60 -5.48 -25.90 -15.90
C ASN A 60 -4.72 -24.61 -16.24
N LYS A 61 -5.05 -24.00 -17.39
CA LYS A 61 -4.41 -22.79 -17.89
C LYS A 61 -4.66 -21.55 -17.03
N GLU A 62 -5.84 -21.42 -16.44
CA GLU A 62 -6.19 -20.28 -15.60
C GLU A 62 -5.32 -20.27 -14.35
N LEU A 63 -5.26 -21.40 -13.66
CA LEU A 63 -4.48 -21.57 -12.43
C LEU A 63 -2.97 -21.50 -12.70
N SER A 64 -2.49 -22.12 -13.80
CA SER A 64 -1.06 -22.06 -14.19
C SER A 64 -0.62 -20.68 -14.69
N SER A 65 -1.56 -19.77 -14.94
CA SER A 65 -1.27 -18.38 -15.31
C SER A 65 -1.27 -17.40 -14.13
N ALA A 66 -1.45 -17.89 -12.90
CA ALA A 66 -1.33 -17.07 -11.69
C ALA A 66 0.03 -16.36 -11.65
N ALA A 67 0.01 -15.11 -11.18
CA ALA A 67 1.18 -14.25 -11.13
C ALA A 67 1.07 -13.28 -9.95
N PHE A 68 2.19 -13.02 -9.29
CA PHE A 68 2.31 -12.06 -8.22
C PHE A 68 2.40 -10.64 -8.81
N ASN A 69 1.23 -10.05 -9.07
CA ASN A 69 1.08 -8.72 -9.68
C ASN A 69 0.51 -7.67 -8.70
N ALA A 70 0.78 -7.81 -7.40
CA ALA A 70 0.39 -6.80 -6.43
C ALA A 70 1.13 -5.49 -6.72
N ARG A 71 0.38 -4.39 -6.87
CA ARG A 71 0.95 -3.06 -7.16
C ARG A 71 1.63 -2.48 -5.92
N VAL A 72 1.14 -2.86 -4.74
CA VAL A 72 1.65 -2.36 -3.47
C VAL A 72 1.68 -3.45 -2.39
N ILE A 73 2.64 -3.32 -1.47
CA ILE A 73 2.74 -4.13 -0.27
C ILE A 73 2.77 -3.17 0.93
N PRO A 74 1.81 -3.25 1.88
CA PRO A 74 1.78 -2.36 3.02
C PRO A 74 2.91 -2.65 4.00
N SER A 75 3.33 -1.63 4.76
CA SER A 75 4.29 -1.74 5.86
C SER A 75 3.72 -1.07 7.11
N VAL A 76 3.90 -1.70 8.27
CA VAL A 76 3.38 -1.19 9.54
C VAL A 76 4.43 -1.40 10.63
N ALA A 77 4.78 -0.32 11.32
CA ALA A 77 5.45 -0.37 12.61
C ALA A 77 4.38 -0.29 13.71
N TYR A 78 4.20 -1.39 14.45
CA TYR A 78 3.23 -1.51 15.55
C TYR A 78 3.75 -0.85 16.85
N THR A 79 4.25 0.37 16.75
CA THR A 79 4.65 1.22 17.88
C THR A 79 3.43 1.94 18.47
N ASP A 80 3.64 2.77 19.49
CA ASP A 80 2.60 3.67 20.02
C ASP A 80 3.04 5.15 19.90
N PRO A 81 2.45 5.95 19.00
CA PRO A 81 1.49 5.55 17.97
C PRO A 81 2.11 4.66 16.88
N GLU A 82 1.26 3.96 16.12
CA GLU A 82 1.69 3.15 14.98
C GLU A 82 2.15 4.06 13.83
N VAL A 83 3.01 3.51 12.96
CA VAL A 83 3.41 4.15 11.70
C VAL A 83 3.12 3.18 10.56
N ALA A 84 2.11 3.49 9.77
CA ALA A 84 1.61 2.64 8.69
C ALA A 84 1.76 3.36 7.35
N TRP A 85 2.25 2.68 6.30
CA TRP A 85 2.33 3.25 4.96
C TRP A 85 2.26 2.19 3.86
N VAL A 86 1.83 2.62 2.68
CA VAL A 86 1.74 1.78 1.49
C VAL A 86 1.99 2.61 0.23
N GLY A 87 2.57 1.98 -0.79
CA GLY A 87 2.83 2.61 -2.09
C GLY A 87 4.01 3.59 -2.05
N LEU A 88 3.94 4.58 -2.94
CA LEU A 88 4.98 5.59 -3.12
C LEU A 88 5.08 6.51 -1.87
N THR A 89 6.29 6.80 -1.43
CA THR A 89 6.58 7.81 -0.40
C THR A 89 7.00 9.15 -1.02
N GLU A 90 6.96 10.25 -0.27
CA GLU A 90 7.43 11.56 -0.76
C GLU A 90 8.92 11.53 -1.15
N ASP A 91 9.75 10.78 -0.42
CA ASP A 91 11.18 10.64 -0.71
C ASP A 91 11.41 9.86 -2.01
N GLN A 92 10.65 8.78 -2.23
CA GLN A 92 10.68 8.04 -3.50
C GLN A 92 10.18 8.90 -4.66
N ALA A 93 9.06 9.59 -4.49
CA ALA A 93 8.54 10.50 -5.52
C ALA A 93 9.57 11.55 -5.93
N LYS A 94 10.27 12.14 -4.94
CA LYS A 94 11.34 13.10 -5.19
C LYS A 94 12.55 12.47 -5.88
N ALA A 95 12.96 11.27 -5.47
CA ALA A 95 14.09 10.56 -6.07
C ALA A 95 13.82 10.15 -7.53
N GLU A 96 12.58 9.79 -7.84
CA GLU A 96 12.14 9.34 -9.16
C GLU A 96 11.62 10.47 -10.06
N GLY A 97 11.53 11.70 -9.53
CA GLY A 97 11.05 12.87 -10.28
C GLY A 97 9.53 12.85 -10.56
N ILE A 98 8.77 12.06 -9.79
CA ILE A 98 7.31 11.95 -9.90
C ILE A 98 6.68 13.17 -9.25
N LYS A 99 5.86 13.90 -10.02
CA LYS A 99 5.10 15.04 -9.50
C LYS A 99 3.88 14.52 -8.76
N ILE A 100 3.75 14.94 -7.51
CA ILE A 100 2.65 14.51 -6.65
C ILE A 100 1.84 15.69 -6.13
N LYS A 101 0.56 15.41 -5.86
CA LYS A 101 -0.34 16.24 -5.10
C LYS A 101 -0.59 15.58 -3.75
N LYS A 102 -0.53 16.34 -2.66
CA LYS A 102 -0.60 15.81 -1.29
C LYS A 102 -1.90 16.22 -0.61
N GLY A 103 -2.61 15.24 -0.07
CA GLY A 103 -3.66 15.42 0.93
C GLY A 103 -3.10 15.14 2.32
N HIS A 104 -3.22 16.08 3.26
CA HIS A 104 -2.72 15.91 4.62
C HIS A 104 -3.79 16.35 5.62
N PHE A 105 -4.38 15.39 6.33
CA PHE A 105 -5.39 15.65 7.35
C PHE A 105 -4.80 15.42 8.75
N PRO A 106 -4.60 16.50 9.54
CA PRO A 106 -4.08 16.39 10.90
C PRO A 106 -5.18 15.90 11.86
N TRP A 107 -4.85 14.99 12.80
CA TRP A 107 -5.85 14.43 13.70
C TRP A 107 -6.24 15.37 14.85
N ASN A 108 -5.56 16.50 15.02
CA ASN A 108 -6.04 17.61 15.84
C ASN A 108 -7.31 18.29 15.29
N ALA A 109 -7.74 17.93 14.08
CA ALA A 109 -9.03 18.28 13.50
C ALA A 109 -10.05 17.12 13.55
N SER A 110 -9.64 15.92 14.01
CA SER A 110 -10.55 14.78 14.16
C SER A 110 -11.19 14.80 15.54
N GLY A 111 -12.51 15.00 15.59
CA GLY A 111 -13.28 14.87 16.83
C GLY A 111 -13.10 13.50 17.50
N ARG A 112 -12.95 12.42 16.72
CA ARG A 112 -12.68 11.08 17.25
C ARG A 112 -11.31 10.97 17.91
N ALA A 113 -10.26 11.48 17.27
CA ALA A 113 -8.91 11.42 17.82
C ALA A 113 -8.77 12.25 19.10
N ILE A 114 -9.35 13.46 19.11
CA ILE A 114 -9.42 14.32 20.30
C ILE A 114 -10.16 13.60 21.44
N ALA A 115 -11.32 13.01 21.16
CA ALA A 115 -12.10 12.27 22.16
C ALA A 115 -11.35 11.06 22.74
N ASN A 116 -10.47 10.44 21.94
CA ASN A 116 -9.61 9.35 22.38
C ASN A 116 -8.35 9.85 23.13
N GLY A 117 -8.08 11.16 23.15
CA GLY A 117 -6.85 11.74 23.69
C GLY A 117 -5.60 11.42 22.89
N ARG A 118 -5.75 11.17 21.57
CA ARG A 118 -4.70 10.71 20.64
C ARG A 118 -4.64 11.57 19.36
N ASP A 119 -4.70 12.88 19.51
CA ASP A 119 -4.79 13.85 18.42
C ASP A 119 -3.41 14.24 17.82
N GLU A 120 -2.32 13.63 18.30
CA GLU A 120 -0.96 13.80 17.76
C GLU A 120 -0.77 13.19 16.35
N GLY A 121 -1.73 12.39 15.89
CA GLY A 121 -1.66 11.66 14.62
C GLY A 121 -1.99 12.48 13.37
N PHE A 122 -1.90 11.83 12.21
CA PHE A 122 -2.33 12.38 10.93
C PHE A 122 -2.55 11.28 9.88
N THR A 123 -3.31 11.60 8.85
CA THR A 123 -3.47 10.80 7.63
C THR A 123 -2.96 11.59 6.43
N LYS A 124 -2.10 10.98 5.61
CA LYS A 124 -1.49 11.57 4.43
C LYS A 124 -1.72 10.68 3.21
N LEU A 125 -2.24 11.26 2.13
CA LEU A 125 -2.41 10.60 0.84
C LEU A 125 -1.61 11.35 -0.24
N LEU A 126 -0.99 10.59 -1.14
CA LEU A 126 -0.20 11.10 -2.25
C LEU A 126 -0.87 10.68 -3.56
N PHE A 127 -1.18 11.65 -4.39
CA PHE A 127 -1.82 11.47 -5.69
C PHE A 127 -0.86 11.89 -6.79
N ASP A 128 -0.94 11.24 -7.94
CA ASP A 128 -0.25 11.66 -9.15
C ASP A 128 -0.77 13.02 -9.61
N ALA A 129 0.12 13.97 -9.92
CA ALA A 129 -0.28 15.34 -10.24
C ALA A 129 -1.00 15.48 -11.59
N GLU A 130 -0.85 14.52 -12.50
CA GLU A 130 -1.41 14.57 -13.85
C GLU A 130 -2.66 13.70 -13.99
N THR A 131 -2.61 12.49 -13.42
CA THR A 131 -3.67 11.48 -13.53
C THR A 131 -4.61 11.45 -12.33
N HIS A 132 -4.30 12.16 -11.24
CA HIS A 132 -5.08 12.22 -10.00
C HIS A 132 -5.20 10.90 -9.23
N ARG A 133 -4.58 9.83 -9.72
CA ARG A 133 -4.62 8.51 -9.09
C ARG A 133 -3.83 8.50 -7.81
N ILE A 134 -4.33 7.79 -6.80
CA ILE A 134 -3.56 7.55 -5.59
C ILE A 134 -2.33 6.69 -5.89
N LEU A 135 -1.18 7.16 -5.42
CA LEU A 135 0.14 6.51 -5.58
C LEU A 135 0.65 5.93 -4.27
N GLY A 136 0.24 6.49 -3.14
CA GLY A 136 0.66 6.06 -1.82
C GLY A 136 -0.11 6.75 -0.71
N GLY A 137 0.02 6.23 0.50
CA GLY A 137 -0.56 6.82 1.69
C GLY A 137 0.17 6.39 2.95
N GLY A 138 0.06 7.21 3.98
CA GLY A 138 0.65 6.94 5.28
C GLY A 138 -0.20 7.51 6.41
N ILE A 139 -0.24 6.79 7.52
CA ILE A 139 -0.99 7.12 8.73
C ILE A 139 -0.05 7.00 9.92
N VAL A 140 -0.06 8.00 10.78
CA VAL A 140 0.56 7.93 12.12
C VAL A 140 -0.56 8.10 13.14
N GLY A 141 -0.73 7.14 14.02
CA GLY A 141 -1.79 7.17 15.04
C GLY A 141 -2.17 5.79 15.57
N THR A 142 -3.12 5.74 16.49
CA THR A 142 -3.69 4.46 16.94
C THR A 142 -4.51 3.82 15.83
N HIS A 143 -4.42 2.49 15.69
CA HIS A 143 -5.12 1.72 14.65
C HIS A 143 -4.72 2.09 13.21
N ALA A 144 -3.54 2.68 12.99
CA ALA A 144 -3.08 3.08 11.66
C ALA A 144 -2.95 1.89 10.72
N GLY A 145 -2.44 0.75 11.22
CA GLY A 145 -2.32 -0.50 10.46
C GLY A 145 -3.66 -1.06 10.00
N ASP A 146 -4.69 -0.99 10.85
CA ASP A 146 -6.04 -1.49 10.53
C ASP A 146 -6.70 -0.68 9.40
N MET A 147 -6.43 0.63 9.34
CA MET A 147 -7.00 1.52 8.33
C MET A 147 -6.28 1.46 6.98
N LEU A 148 -5.03 0.96 6.95
CA LEU A 148 -4.20 0.95 5.76
C LEU A 148 -4.80 0.10 4.62
N GLY A 149 -5.66 -0.88 4.94
CA GLY A 149 -6.32 -1.74 3.96
C GLY A 149 -7.17 -0.99 2.93
N GLU A 150 -7.81 0.13 3.32
CA GLU A 150 -8.58 0.94 2.37
C GLU A 150 -7.66 1.63 1.35
N ILE A 151 -6.51 2.14 1.80
CA ILE A 151 -5.52 2.78 0.93
C ILE A 151 -4.88 1.75 -0.01
N VAL A 152 -4.60 0.54 0.47
CA VAL A 152 -4.14 -0.60 -0.36
C VAL A 152 -5.15 -0.83 -1.49
N LEU A 153 -6.44 -0.98 -1.16
CA LEU A 153 -7.49 -1.23 -2.14
C LEU A 153 -7.64 -0.07 -3.13
N ALA A 154 -7.62 1.18 -2.66
CA ALA A 154 -7.74 2.35 -3.51
C ALA A 154 -6.61 2.41 -4.55
N ILE A 155 -5.36 2.10 -4.16
CA ILE A 155 -4.23 2.03 -5.09
C ILE A 155 -4.43 0.90 -6.10
N GLU A 156 -4.79 -0.30 -5.65
CA GLU A 156 -5.02 -1.44 -6.54
C GLU A 156 -6.09 -1.14 -7.59
N MET A 157 -7.20 -0.52 -7.18
CA MET A 157 -8.29 -0.10 -8.07
C MET A 157 -7.92 1.10 -8.96
N GLY A 158 -6.82 1.81 -8.65
CA GLY A 158 -6.42 3.02 -9.37
C GLY A 158 -7.39 4.18 -9.17
N ALA A 159 -7.98 4.27 -7.97
CA ALA A 159 -8.91 5.32 -7.56
C ALA A 159 -8.22 6.70 -7.58
N ASP A 160 -9.02 7.74 -7.77
CA ASP A 160 -8.56 9.13 -7.65
C ASP A 160 -9.00 9.81 -6.34
N GLU A 161 -8.55 11.04 -6.13
CA GLU A 161 -8.94 11.88 -4.98
C GLU A 161 -10.45 12.13 -4.84
N ILE A 162 -11.22 12.05 -5.93
CA ILE A 162 -12.67 12.25 -5.94
C ILE A 162 -13.38 10.96 -5.54
N ASP A 163 -12.94 9.80 -6.03
CA ASP A 163 -13.48 8.49 -5.66
C ASP A 163 -13.41 8.28 -4.14
N ILE A 164 -12.24 8.57 -3.55
CA ILE A 164 -12.03 8.46 -2.10
C ILE A 164 -12.80 9.56 -1.37
N GLY A 165 -12.67 10.83 -1.78
CA GLY A 165 -13.30 11.95 -1.11
C GLY A 165 -14.83 11.95 -1.13
N LYS A 166 -15.46 11.39 -2.17
CA LYS A 166 -16.94 11.29 -2.25
C LYS A 166 -17.51 10.03 -1.59
N SER A 167 -16.66 9.09 -1.21
CA SER A 167 -17.10 7.93 -0.45
C SER A 167 -17.51 8.38 0.95
N ILE A 168 -18.73 8.04 1.38
CA ILE A 168 -19.25 8.46 2.68
C ILE A 168 -18.64 7.55 3.76
N HIS A 169 -17.63 8.06 4.43
CA HIS A 169 -17.01 7.40 5.57
C HIS A 169 -17.86 7.61 6.84
N PRO A 170 -17.92 6.63 7.75
CA PRO A 170 -18.69 6.77 8.98
C PRO A 170 -18.06 7.80 9.92
N HIS A 171 -18.92 8.60 10.58
CA HIS A 171 -18.54 9.61 11.56
C HIS A 171 -19.15 9.34 12.95
N PRO A 172 -18.44 9.56 14.07
CA PRO A 172 -17.03 9.93 14.17
C PRO A 172 -16.10 8.70 14.20
N THR A 173 -15.13 8.62 13.29
CA THR A 173 -14.12 7.54 13.24
C THR A 173 -12.71 8.07 13.00
N LEU A 174 -11.68 7.23 13.17
CA LEU A 174 -10.34 7.56 12.68
C LEU A 174 -10.24 7.33 11.16
N GLY A 175 -10.98 6.34 10.63
CA GLY A 175 -10.97 5.98 9.21
C GLY A 175 -11.46 7.07 8.27
N GLU A 176 -12.42 7.91 8.70
CA GLU A 176 -12.89 9.05 7.88
C GLU A 176 -11.79 10.06 7.52
N SER A 177 -10.67 10.06 8.26
CA SER A 177 -9.50 10.87 7.91
C SER A 177 -8.88 10.51 6.55
N ILE A 178 -9.14 9.31 6.01
CA ILE A 178 -8.74 8.92 4.65
C ILE A 178 -9.54 9.73 3.63
N GLY A 179 -10.88 9.70 3.73
CA GLY A 179 -11.78 10.56 2.95
C GLY A 179 -11.43 12.04 3.07
N MET A 180 -11.27 12.54 4.29
CA MET A 180 -10.92 13.94 4.52
C MET A 180 -9.54 14.32 3.97
N ALA A 181 -8.54 13.43 4.01
CA ALA A 181 -7.25 13.68 3.37
C ALA A 181 -7.39 13.78 1.85
N ALA A 182 -8.25 12.98 1.22
CA ALA A 182 -8.56 13.08 -0.20
C ALA A 182 -9.29 14.39 -0.52
N GLU A 183 -10.26 14.81 0.29
CA GLU A 183 -10.92 16.11 0.17
C GLU A 183 -9.95 17.28 0.35
N VAL A 184 -8.94 17.16 1.23
CA VAL A 184 -7.87 18.15 1.38
C VAL A 184 -7.05 18.25 0.11
N ALA A 185 -6.69 17.13 -0.52
CA ALA A 185 -6.04 17.15 -1.82
C ALA A 185 -6.96 17.83 -2.85
N HIS A 186 -8.22 17.43 -2.94
CA HIS A 186 -9.17 17.98 -3.90
C HIS A 186 -9.46 19.49 -3.68
N GLY A 187 -9.40 19.96 -2.44
CA GLY A 187 -9.71 21.32 -2.03
C GLY A 187 -11.16 21.52 -1.59
N THR A 188 -11.81 20.47 -1.10
CA THR A 188 -13.23 20.46 -0.68
C THR A 188 -13.46 20.16 0.79
N CYS A 189 -12.40 19.88 1.57
CA CYS A 189 -12.54 19.60 3.00
C CYS A 189 -13.04 20.84 3.74
N THR A 190 -14.16 20.70 4.46
CA THR A 190 -14.78 21.79 5.23
C THR A 190 -14.45 21.77 6.72
N ASP A 191 -13.77 20.72 7.19
CA ASP A 191 -13.35 20.57 8.59
C ASP A 191 -11.97 21.20 8.86
N LEU A 192 -11.29 21.65 7.81
CA LEU A 192 -10.07 22.44 7.87
C LEU A 192 -10.29 23.84 7.29
N PRO A 193 -9.47 24.84 7.69
CA PRO A 193 -9.52 26.15 7.06
C PRO A 193 -9.34 26.08 5.54
N PRO A 194 -9.98 26.99 4.78
CA PRO A 194 -9.87 26.99 3.33
C PRO A 194 -8.41 27.23 2.90
N VAL A 195 -7.93 26.37 2.00
CA VAL A 195 -6.59 26.51 1.42
C VAL A 195 -6.61 27.68 0.44
N LYS A 196 -5.74 28.67 0.63
CA LYS A 196 -5.58 29.77 -0.35
C LYS A 196 -5.12 29.16 -1.68
N LYS A 197 -5.91 29.33 -2.74
CA LYS A 197 -5.43 29.07 -4.11
C LYS A 197 -4.28 30.03 -4.38
N ALA A 198 -3.10 29.50 -4.69
CA ALA A 198 -2.03 30.32 -5.25
C ALA A 198 -2.55 30.87 -6.58
N GLY A 199 -2.74 32.19 -6.65
CA GLY A 199 -3.12 32.90 -7.86
C GLY A 199 -1.96 33.07 -8.82
#